data_AF-A0A959F5D3-F1
#
_entry.id   AF-A0A959F5D3-F1
#
_cell.length_a   1.000
_cell.length_b   1.000
_cell.length_c   1.000
_cell.angle_alpha   90.00
_cell.angle_beta   90.00
_cell.angle_gamma   90.00
#
_symmetry.space_group_name_H-M   'P 1'
#
loop_
_entity.id
_entity.type
_entity.pdbx_description
1 polymer ?
#
loop_
_entity_poly.entity_id
_entity_poly.type
_entity_poly.pdbx_seq_one_letter_code
_entity_poly.pdbx_strand_id
1 'polypeptide(L)'
;MNHFMKFFAVLFVLSLGTTISCTKNDPGPGGCAANFNYTAELQAEATALGNAASAYGQDPTTENCNAYKAAYQDYLDAAEDIKLCVPQADLAAYQQAIDDARDNLDALAC
;
A
#
# COMPACT_ATOMS: atom_id res chain seq x y z
N MET A 1 15.43 43.01 8.79
CA MET A 1 15.11 41.86 7.90
C MET A 1 16.12 40.76 8.16
N ASN A 2 15.82 39.48 7.87
CA ASN A 2 16.78 38.33 7.86
C ASN A 2 16.66 37.27 8.98
N HIS A 3 15.52 37.16 9.68
CA HIS A 3 15.20 35.93 10.45
C HIS A 3 13.99 35.15 9.91
N PHE A 4 13.07 35.81 9.20
CA PHE A 4 11.94 35.17 8.53
C PHE A 4 12.37 34.31 7.32
N MET A 5 13.47 34.70 6.64
CA MET A 5 14.05 33.95 5.51
C MET A 5 14.75 32.65 5.96
N LYS A 6 15.25 32.59 7.20
CA LYS A 6 15.98 31.42 7.72
C LYS A 6 15.03 30.30 8.15
N PHE A 7 13.83 30.64 8.62
CA PHE A 7 12.78 29.65 8.89
C PHE A 7 12.26 29.00 7.60
N PHE A 8 12.21 29.75 6.51
CA PHE A 8 11.79 29.25 5.20
C PHE A 8 12.83 28.32 4.54
N ALA A 9 14.13 28.52 4.84
CA ALA A 9 15.21 27.71 4.28
C ALA A 9 15.28 26.28 4.88
N VAL A 10 14.79 26.08 6.11
CA VAL A 10 14.79 24.74 6.76
C VAL A 10 13.64 23.87 6.25
N LEU A 11 12.54 24.48 5.79
CA LEU A 11 11.39 23.77 5.21
C LEU A 11 11.62 23.28 3.77
N PHE A 12 12.67 23.75 3.09
CA PHE A 12 13.00 23.33 1.71
C PHE A 12 13.97 22.14 1.64
N VAL A 13 14.62 21.77 2.75
CA VAL A 13 15.58 20.64 2.77
C VAL A 13 14.90 19.32 3.12
N LEU A 14 13.64 19.36 3.58
CA LEU A 14 12.83 18.18 3.87
C LEU A 14 12.00 17.68 2.68
N SER A 15 12.27 18.16 1.47
CA SER A 15 11.68 17.65 0.22
C SER A 15 12.64 16.76 -0.60
N LEU A 16 13.77 16.35 0.01
CA LEU A 16 14.83 15.55 -0.63
C LEU A 16 14.86 14.08 -0.18
N GLY A 17 13.74 13.54 0.29
CA GLY A 17 13.62 12.13 0.60
C GLY A 17 12.26 11.61 0.16
N THR A 18 12.25 10.54 -0.63
CA THR A 18 11.11 9.77 -1.16
C THR A 18 10.58 10.11 -2.56
N THR A 19 11.47 10.40 -3.51
CA THR A 19 11.26 9.80 -4.84
C THR A 19 11.80 8.37 -4.79
N ILE A 20 11.05 7.47 -4.16
CA ILE A 20 11.17 6.04 -4.51
C ILE A 20 10.55 5.95 -5.91
N SER A 21 11.34 6.36 -6.90
CA SER A 21 11.03 6.14 -8.29
C SER A 21 11.12 4.64 -8.51
N CYS A 22 9.99 3.93 -8.36
CA CYS A 22 9.83 2.61 -8.96
C CYS A 22 10.00 2.81 -10.47
N THR A 23 11.22 2.56 -10.96
CA THR A 23 11.51 2.59 -12.38
C THR A 23 10.65 1.52 -13.05
N LYS A 24 9.73 1.99 -13.90
CA LYS A 24 9.04 1.13 -14.85
C LYS A 24 10.13 0.62 -15.79
N ASN A 25 10.39 -0.69 -15.80
CA ASN A 25 11.31 -1.42 -16.68
C ASN A 25 12.71 -1.73 -16.12
N ASP A 26 12.79 -2.32 -14.93
CA ASP A 26 13.90 -3.24 -14.66
C ASP A 26 13.30 -4.58 -14.25
N PRO A 27 13.47 -5.66 -15.03
CA PRO A 27 13.15 -7.00 -14.57
C PRO A 27 14.22 -7.37 -13.54
N GLY A 28 14.06 -6.85 -12.33
CA GLY A 28 14.86 -7.22 -11.18
C GLY A 28 14.87 -8.74 -11.00
N PRO A 29 15.91 -9.31 -10.37
CA PRO A 29 16.08 -10.75 -10.26
C PRO A 29 14.99 -11.31 -9.33
N GLY A 30 13.89 -11.78 -9.91
CA GLY A 30 12.76 -12.36 -9.17
C GLY A 30 11.43 -12.27 -9.90
N GLY A 31 11.22 -13.13 -10.91
CA GLY A 31 9.92 -13.71 -11.31
C GLY A 31 8.76 -12.81 -11.78
N CYS A 32 8.73 -11.53 -11.47
CA CYS A 32 7.51 -10.72 -11.49
C CYS A 32 7.30 -9.86 -12.72
N ALA A 33 8.24 -9.89 -13.66
CA ALA A 33 8.16 -9.13 -14.91
C ALA A 33 7.71 -9.97 -16.11
N ALA A 34 7.56 -11.30 -15.97
CA ALA A 34 7.37 -12.16 -17.14
C ALA A 34 5.92 -12.18 -17.66
N ASN A 35 4.90 -12.15 -16.80
CA ASN A 35 3.49 -12.28 -17.22
C ASN A 35 2.46 -11.56 -16.31
N PHE A 36 2.90 -10.83 -15.26
CA PHE A 36 2.00 -10.24 -14.28
C PHE A 36 2.41 -8.78 -14.02
N ASN A 37 1.55 -7.82 -14.37
CA ASN A 37 1.80 -6.41 -14.04
C ASN A 37 1.37 -6.14 -12.61
N TYR A 38 2.12 -6.70 -11.66
CA TYR A 38 1.79 -6.59 -10.23
C TYR A 38 1.64 -5.15 -9.77
N THR A 39 2.39 -4.22 -10.39
CA THR A 39 2.31 -2.80 -10.05
C THR A 39 0.99 -2.16 -10.47
N ALA A 40 0.34 -2.64 -11.53
CA ALA A 40 -0.97 -2.15 -11.94
C ALA A 40 -2.09 -2.76 -11.09
N GLU A 41 -2.04 -4.08 -10.86
CA GLU A 41 -3.05 -4.80 -10.07
C GLU A 41 -3.06 -4.30 -8.61
N LEU A 42 -1.90 -4.26 -7.95
CA LEU A 42 -1.82 -3.79 -6.56
C LEU A 42 -2.22 -2.31 -6.42
N GLN A 43 -1.96 -1.49 -7.45
CA GLN A 43 -2.36 -0.08 -7.46
C GLN A 43 -3.88 0.09 -7.63
N ALA A 44 -4.52 -0.76 -8.44
CA ALA A 44 -5.97 -0.79 -8.59
C ALA A 44 -6.63 -1.16 -7.25
N GLU A 45 -6.18 -2.23 -6.61
CA GLU A 45 -6.72 -2.65 -5.32
C GLU A 45 -6.46 -1.64 -4.20
N ALA A 46 -5.26 -1.04 -4.15
CA ALA A 46 -4.97 0.02 -3.19
C ALA A 46 -5.90 1.23 -3.35
N THR A 47 -6.29 1.54 -4.59
CA THR A 47 -7.22 2.63 -4.90
C THR A 47 -8.65 2.26 -4.50
N ALA A 48 -9.08 1.03 -4.80
CA ALA A 48 -10.38 0.50 -4.39
C ALA A 48 -10.51 0.50 -2.85
N LEU A 49 -9.49 0.01 -2.15
CA LEU A 49 -9.41 0.05 -0.69
C LEU A 49 -9.47 1.48 -0.15
N GLY A 50 -8.71 2.42 -0.71
CA GLY A 50 -8.73 3.82 -0.29
C GLY A 50 -10.10 4.49 -0.48
N ASN A 51 -10.79 4.18 -1.57
CA ASN A 51 -12.15 4.67 -1.83
C ASN A 51 -13.16 4.08 -0.84
N ALA A 52 -13.10 2.76 -0.59
CA ALA A 52 -13.99 2.09 0.35
C ALA A 52 -13.75 2.57 1.79
N ALA A 53 -12.49 2.76 2.19
CA ALA A 53 -12.11 3.34 3.48
C ALA A 53 -12.68 4.76 3.64
N SER A 54 -12.59 5.57 2.59
CA SER A 54 -13.13 6.93 2.58
C SER A 54 -14.66 6.93 2.67
N ALA A 55 -15.34 6.00 2.00
CA ALA A 55 -16.79 5.85 2.06
C ALA A 55 -17.25 5.43 3.46
N TYR A 56 -16.63 4.41 4.05
CA TYR A 56 -16.93 3.97 5.42
C TYR A 56 -16.63 5.05 6.46
N GLY A 57 -15.51 5.78 6.31
CA GLY A 57 -15.17 6.90 7.19
C GLY A 57 -16.14 8.09 7.10
N GLN A 58 -16.78 8.30 5.95
CA GLN A 58 -17.80 9.34 5.76
C GLN A 58 -19.19 8.88 6.22
N ASP A 59 -19.53 7.61 6.00
CA ASP A 59 -20.82 7.02 6.33
C ASP A 59 -20.65 5.59 6.89
N PRO A 60 -20.55 5.43 8.22
CA PRO A 60 -20.22 4.17 8.85
C PRO A 60 -21.43 3.24 9.00
N THR A 61 -22.03 2.87 7.87
CA THR A 61 -23.08 1.85 7.80
C THR A 61 -22.48 0.45 7.71
N THR A 62 -23.26 -0.57 8.07
CA THR A 62 -22.88 -1.98 7.88
C THR A 62 -22.55 -2.29 6.41
N GLU A 63 -23.25 -1.68 5.46
CA GLU A 63 -22.99 -1.83 4.03
C GLU A 63 -21.60 -1.29 3.65
N ASN A 64 -21.26 -0.06 4.05
CA ASN A 64 -19.96 0.53 3.76
C ASN A 64 -18.82 -0.16 4.53
N CYS A 65 -19.08 -0.63 5.75
CA CYS A 65 -18.12 -1.45 6.51
C CYS A 65 -17.79 -2.75 5.76
N ASN A 66 -18.82 -3.47 5.29
CA ASN A 66 -18.64 -4.70 4.52
C ASN A 66 -17.94 -4.44 3.19
N ALA A 67 -18.24 -3.34 2.51
CA ALA A 67 -17.54 -2.93 1.29
C ALA A 67 -16.05 -2.63 1.55
N TYR A 68 -15.74 -1.94 2.66
CA TYR A 68 -14.36 -1.72 3.09
C TYR A 68 -13.65 -3.04 3.44
N LYS A 69 -14.31 -3.93 4.18
CA LYS A 69 -13.77 -5.25 4.53
C LYS A 69 -13.45 -6.08 3.28
N ALA A 70 -14.35 -6.10 2.30
CA ALA A 70 -14.14 -6.78 1.02
C ALA A 70 -12.97 -6.18 0.23
N ALA A 71 -12.93 -4.86 0.05
CA ALA A 71 -11.82 -4.21 -0.67
C ALA A 71 -10.45 -4.40 0.02
N TYR A 72 -10.44 -4.54 1.34
CA TYR A 72 -9.21 -4.85 2.07
C TYR A 72 -8.79 -6.31 1.86
N GLN A 73 -9.73 -7.25 1.86
CA GLN A 73 -9.45 -8.65 1.49
C GLN A 73 -8.83 -8.74 0.09
N ASP A 74 -9.44 -8.08 -0.90
CA ASP A 74 -8.97 -8.09 -2.30
C ASP A 74 -7.53 -7.53 -2.41
N TYR A 75 -7.23 -6.45 -1.67
CA TYR A 75 -5.87 -5.91 -1.58
C TYR A 75 -4.85 -6.89 -0.97
N LEU A 76 -5.23 -7.60 0.09
CA LEU A 76 -4.35 -8.57 0.75
C LEU A 76 -4.11 -9.80 -0.12
N ASP A 77 -5.11 -10.22 -0.88
CA ASP A 77 -4.97 -11.34 -1.82
C ASP A 77 -4.06 -10.95 -3.00
N ALA A 78 -4.21 -9.75 -3.55
CA ALA A 78 -3.29 -9.21 -4.55
C ALA A 78 -1.87 -9.02 -4.01
N ALA A 79 -1.71 -8.66 -2.73
CA ALA A 79 -0.41 -8.62 -2.07
C ALA A 79 0.21 -10.02 -1.95
N GLU A 80 -0.56 -11.03 -1.56
CA GLU A 80 -0.05 -12.40 -1.46
C GLU A 80 0.39 -12.97 -2.82
N ASP A 81 -0.32 -12.66 -3.89
CA ASP A 81 0.05 -13.09 -5.26
C ASP A 81 1.43 -12.58 -5.70
N ILE A 82 1.90 -11.46 -5.13
CA ILE A 82 3.20 -10.87 -5.46
C ILE A 82 4.32 -11.32 -4.51
N LYS A 83 4.05 -12.28 -3.63
CA LYS A 83 5.04 -12.84 -2.71
C LYS A 83 6.30 -13.35 -3.42
N LEU A 84 6.16 -13.83 -4.66
CA LEU A 84 7.29 -14.26 -5.51
C LEU A 84 8.21 -13.11 -5.94
N CYS A 85 7.76 -11.86 -5.79
CA CYS A 85 8.52 -10.64 -6.07
C CYS A 85 9.32 -10.15 -4.86
N VAL A 86 9.05 -10.71 -3.68
CA VAL A 86 9.66 -10.28 -2.43
C VAL A 86 11.03 -10.96 -2.29
N PRO A 87 12.11 -10.21 -2.00
CA PRO A 87 13.41 -10.80 -1.73
C PRO A 87 13.32 -11.87 -0.65
N GLN A 88 14.01 -13.00 -0.84
CA GLN A 88 13.98 -14.11 0.11
C GLN A 88 14.30 -13.70 1.55
N ALA A 89 15.14 -12.68 1.74
CA ALA A 89 15.50 -12.12 3.04
C ALA A 89 14.31 -11.46 3.76
N ASP A 90 13.36 -10.91 3.01
CA ASP A 90 12.21 -10.16 3.52
C ASP A 90 10.92 -11.00 3.52
N LEU A 91 10.92 -12.17 2.87
CA LEU A 91 9.74 -13.02 2.67
C LEU A 91 9.00 -13.36 3.96
N ALA A 92 9.73 -13.65 5.05
CA ALA A 92 9.13 -13.98 6.34
C ALA A 92 8.41 -12.77 6.97
N ALA A 93 9.05 -11.60 6.95
CA ALA A 93 8.46 -10.36 7.45
C ALA A 93 7.27 -9.93 6.59
N TYR A 94 7.36 -10.14 5.28
CA TYR A 94 6.27 -9.87 4.35
C TYR A 94 5.04 -10.73 4.61
N GLN A 95 5.22 -12.06 4.75
CA GLN A 95 4.11 -12.95 5.08
C GLN A 95 3.50 -12.59 6.42
N GLN A 96 4.34 -12.31 7.43
CA GLN A 96 3.84 -11.92 8.74
C GLN A 96 2.99 -10.64 8.68
N ALA A 97 3.38 -9.66 7.85
CA ALA A 97 2.58 -8.45 7.66
C ALA A 97 1.22 -8.73 7.00
N ILE A 98 1.14 -9.68 6.05
CA ILE A 98 -0.13 -10.11 5.45
C ILE A 98 -0.99 -10.82 6.48
N ASP A 99 -0.41 -11.73 7.25
CA ASP A 99 -1.11 -12.51 8.27
C ASP A 99 -1.67 -11.58 9.36
N ASP A 100 -0.85 -10.66 9.89
CA ASP A 100 -1.28 -9.65 10.87
C ASP A 100 -2.40 -8.75 10.30
N ALA A 101 -2.35 -8.40 9.01
CA ALA A 101 -3.39 -7.60 8.37
C ALA A 101 -4.71 -8.38 8.22
N ARG A 102 -4.65 -9.68 7.90
CA ARG A 102 -5.83 -10.56 7.87
C ARG A 102 -6.45 -10.73 9.24
N ASP A 103 -5.64 -10.92 10.28
CA ASP A 103 -6.14 -11.00 11.66
C ASP A 103 -6.87 -9.71 12.07
N ASN A 104 -6.33 -8.54 11.70
CA ASN A 104 -6.99 -7.26 11.94
C ASN A 104 -8.30 -7.12 11.14
N LEU A 105 -8.34 -7.64 9.91
CA LEU A 105 -9.53 -7.62 9.07
C LEU A 105 -10.63 -8.55 9.61
N ASP A 106 -10.25 -9.71 10.13
CA ASP A 106 -11.17 -10.65 10.77
C ASP A 106 -11.73 -10.10 12.07
N ALA A 107 -10.91 -9.37 12.83
CA ALA A 107 -11.32 -8.67 14.04
C ALA A 107 -12.23 -7.45 13.76
N LEU A 108 -12.27 -6.94 12.53
CA LEU A 108 -13.17 -5.85 12.16
C LEU A 108 -14.62 -6.33 12.17
N ALA A 109 -15.38 -5.84 13.15
CA ALA A 109 -16.82 -6.07 13.25
C ALA A 109 -17.60 -5.07 12.39
N CYS A 110 -18.37 -5.62 11.46
CA CYS A 110 -19.47 -4.99 10.74
C CYS A 110 -20.77 -5.67 11.22
#